data_AF-X0UBI5-F1
#
_entry.id   AF-X0UBI5-F1
#
_cell.length_a   1.000
_cell.length_b   1.000
_cell.length_c   1.000
_cell.angle_alpha   90.00
_cell.angle_beta   90.00
_cell.angle_gamma   90.00
#
_symmetry.space_group_name_H-M   'P 1'
#
loop_
_entity.id
_entity.type
_entity.pdbx_description
1 polymer ?
#
loop_
_entity_poly.entity_id
_entity_poly.type
_entity_poly.pdbx_seq_one_letter_code
_entity_poly.pdbx_strand_id
1 'polypeptide(L)'
;MSNLIDIDAANISAVERMIAARPILTGVGTARDVIPGMRENLLLHAGPPIEWARMSGPLRGAIIGALILEGLADSEAVAIGMVEAGEIDFAPCHHHDTVGPMAGVTSSSMKVYIIENTTHGNFAYSNLNEGYGKVLRYGAYSEEVLAKLRWMNEKMGPLLADSLSNSEGIDIRALLSEALHMGDEGHNRNKAGSLLFLKQLAPLISRVSAADDLKSQVLQFLGDNALSVLNPVMAACKSMA
;
A
#
# COMPACT_ATOMS: atom_id res chain seq x y z
N MET A 1 14.07 -25.09 36.04
CA MET A 1 12.66 -25.41 35.73
C MET A 1 12.33 -24.65 34.46
N SER A 2 12.07 -25.33 33.35
CA SER A 2 11.70 -24.67 32.10
C SER A 2 10.34 -24.00 32.30
N ASN A 3 10.27 -22.67 32.10
CA ASN A 3 8.99 -22.00 31.85
C ASN A 3 8.43 -22.59 30.54
N LEU A 4 7.65 -23.67 30.65
CA LEU A 4 6.85 -24.16 29.54
C LEU A 4 5.76 -23.12 29.30
N ILE A 5 5.82 -22.50 28.13
CA ILE A 5 4.78 -21.58 27.65
C ILE A 5 3.47 -22.39 27.57
N ASP A 6 2.42 -21.87 28.18
CA ASP A 6 1.06 -22.37 27.96
C ASP A 6 0.61 -21.92 26.56
N ILE A 7 0.65 -22.86 25.62
CA ILE A 7 0.34 -22.62 24.21
C ILE A 7 -1.12 -22.22 24.03
N ASP A 8 -2.03 -22.80 24.80
CA ASP A 8 -3.46 -22.53 24.68
C ASP A 8 -3.78 -21.11 25.17
N ALA A 9 -3.21 -20.72 26.31
CA ALA A 9 -3.33 -19.35 26.81
C ALA A 9 -2.73 -18.33 25.83
N ALA A 10 -1.57 -18.63 25.24
CA ALA A 10 -0.93 -17.77 24.24
C ALA A 10 -1.79 -17.63 22.96
N ASN A 11 -2.37 -18.73 22.48
CA ASN A 11 -3.23 -18.74 21.29
C ASN A 11 -4.52 -17.95 21.50
N ILE A 12 -5.17 -18.11 22.67
CA ILE A 12 -6.35 -17.34 23.03
C ILE A 12 -6.03 -15.84 22.97
N SER A 13 -4.94 -15.43 23.63
CA SER A 13 -4.54 -14.02 23.61
C SER A 13 -4.25 -13.50 22.20
N ALA A 14 -3.58 -14.27 21.35
CA ALA A 14 -3.28 -13.87 19.98
C ALA A 14 -4.57 -13.67 19.14
N VAL A 15 -5.50 -14.64 19.20
CA VAL A 15 -6.76 -14.60 18.44
C VAL A 15 -7.67 -13.48 18.94
N GLU A 16 -7.79 -13.30 20.26
CA GLU A 16 -8.60 -12.22 20.83
C GLU A 16 -8.09 -10.85 20.40
N ARG A 17 -6.77 -10.64 20.39
CA ARG A 17 -6.19 -9.38 19.91
C ARG A 17 -6.50 -9.13 18.43
N MET A 18 -6.39 -10.15 17.60
CA MET A 18 -6.68 -10.08 16.16
C MET A 18 -8.17 -9.78 15.91
N ILE A 19 -9.09 -10.44 16.61
CA ILE A 19 -10.54 -10.24 16.44
C ILE A 19 -10.97 -8.86 16.96
N ALA A 20 -10.42 -8.41 18.09
CA ALA A 20 -10.76 -7.14 18.71
C ALA A 20 -10.20 -5.92 17.95
N ALA A 21 -9.23 -6.13 17.07
CA ALA A 21 -8.58 -5.07 16.30
C ALA A 21 -9.59 -4.25 15.46
N ARG A 22 -9.38 -2.93 15.43
CA ARG A 22 -10.20 -1.98 14.68
C ARG A 22 -9.32 -1.13 13.77
N PRO A 23 -9.02 -1.63 12.54
CA PRO A 23 -8.20 -0.93 11.57
C PRO A 23 -8.97 0.21 10.90
N ILE A 24 -8.54 1.44 11.18
CA ILE A 24 -9.07 2.66 10.60
C ILE A 24 -8.06 3.19 9.58
N LEU A 25 -8.50 3.44 8.35
CA LEU A 25 -7.73 4.22 7.39
C LEU A 25 -7.81 5.69 7.80
N THR A 26 -6.68 6.22 8.30
CA THR A 26 -6.61 7.57 8.87
C THR A 26 -5.98 8.57 7.92
N GLY A 27 -5.21 8.13 6.91
CA GLY A 27 -4.57 9.05 5.98
C GLY A 27 -3.81 8.42 4.83
N VAL A 28 -3.17 9.28 4.04
CA VAL A 28 -2.18 8.94 3.02
C VAL A 28 -0.92 9.76 3.29
N GLY A 29 0.24 9.11 3.31
CA GLY A 29 1.53 9.74 3.58
C GLY A 29 2.57 9.41 2.52
N THR A 30 3.70 10.12 2.53
CA THR A 30 4.89 9.74 1.76
C THR A 30 5.61 8.62 2.51
N ALA A 31 6.01 7.55 1.81
CA ALA A 31 6.62 6.37 2.42
C ALA A 31 7.79 6.72 3.36
N ARG A 32 8.74 7.57 2.93
CA ARG A 32 9.89 7.96 3.77
C ARG A 32 9.50 8.65 5.08
N ASP A 33 8.36 9.34 5.09
CA ASP A 33 7.95 10.19 6.21
C ASP A 33 7.18 9.39 7.27
N VAL A 34 6.53 8.27 6.86
CA VAL A 34 5.59 7.54 7.73
C VAL A 34 5.95 6.09 7.97
N ILE A 35 6.69 5.42 7.08
CA ILE A 35 7.08 4.03 7.25
C ILE A 35 8.30 3.94 8.19
N PRO A 36 8.23 3.15 9.29
CA PRO A 36 9.36 2.99 10.21
C PRO A 36 10.63 2.53 9.50
N GLY A 37 11.72 3.27 9.66
CA GLY A 37 13.04 2.91 9.10
C GLY A 37 13.19 3.07 7.59
N MET A 38 12.19 3.64 6.90
CA MET A 38 12.29 3.94 5.47
C MET A 38 13.33 5.05 5.22
N ARG A 39 14.07 4.93 4.11
CA ARG A 39 15.11 5.89 3.68
C ARG A 39 15.21 5.91 2.16
N GLU A 40 15.91 6.91 1.62
CA GLU A 40 15.95 7.19 0.17
C GLU A 40 16.52 6.03 -0.66
N ASN A 41 17.56 5.35 -0.18
CA ASN A 41 18.19 4.24 -0.87
C ASN A 41 17.70 2.85 -0.39
N LEU A 42 16.53 2.78 0.26
CA LEU A 42 15.88 1.53 0.65
C LEU A 42 14.65 1.30 -0.22
N LEU A 43 14.58 0.15 -0.88
CA LEU A 43 13.37 -0.32 -1.56
C LEU A 43 12.76 -1.48 -0.78
N LEU A 44 11.50 -1.32 -0.40
CA LEU A 44 10.75 -2.42 0.20
C LEU A 44 10.21 -3.34 -0.88
N HIS A 45 10.02 -4.63 -0.58
CA HIS A 45 9.43 -5.60 -1.48
C HIS A 45 8.53 -6.62 -0.76
N ALA A 46 7.66 -7.29 -1.51
CA ALA A 46 6.84 -8.37 -0.97
C ALA A 46 7.67 -9.63 -0.63
N GLY A 47 7.14 -10.47 0.26
CA GLY A 47 7.75 -11.75 0.63
C GLY A 47 8.88 -11.65 1.66
N PRO A 48 9.59 -12.75 1.94
CA PRO A 48 10.70 -12.81 2.90
C PRO A 48 11.99 -12.19 2.32
N PRO A 49 13.05 -11.99 3.13
CA PRO A 49 14.32 -11.46 2.65
C PRO A 49 14.85 -12.23 1.43
N ILE A 50 15.29 -11.49 0.41
CA ILE A 50 15.80 -12.07 -0.83
C ILE A 50 16.85 -11.15 -1.46
N GLU A 51 17.98 -11.74 -1.88
CA GLU A 51 19.04 -11.04 -2.58
C GLU A 51 18.69 -10.79 -4.05
N TRP A 52 19.18 -9.67 -4.62
CA TRP A 52 18.98 -9.28 -6.02
C TRP A 52 19.17 -10.42 -7.03
N ALA A 53 20.25 -11.19 -6.87
CA ALA A 53 20.61 -12.31 -7.73
C ALA A 53 19.53 -13.43 -7.78
N ARG A 54 18.65 -13.50 -6.79
CA ARG A 54 17.57 -14.49 -6.67
C ARG A 54 16.18 -13.91 -6.95
N MET A 55 16.06 -12.59 -7.09
CA MET A 55 14.78 -11.95 -7.42
C MET A 55 14.28 -12.37 -8.80
N SER A 56 12.97 -12.56 -8.91
CA SER A 56 12.31 -12.89 -10.17
C SER A 56 12.33 -11.71 -11.15
N GLY A 57 12.17 -11.98 -12.44
CA GLY A 57 12.11 -10.93 -13.48
C GLY A 57 11.12 -9.80 -13.15
N PRO A 58 9.85 -10.10 -12.78
CA PRO A 58 8.89 -9.08 -12.40
C PRO A 58 9.31 -8.23 -11.19
N LEU A 59 9.93 -8.83 -10.16
CA LEU A 59 10.42 -8.08 -9.01
C LEU A 59 11.60 -7.17 -9.41
N ARG A 60 12.53 -7.68 -10.22
CA ARG A 60 13.64 -6.86 -10.76
C ARG A 60 13.13 -5.68 -11.58
N GLY A 61 12.17 -5.91 -12.48
CA GLY A 61 11.54 -4.85 -13.27
C GLY A 61 10.86 -3.78 -12.39
N ALA A 62 10.20 -4.20 -11.32
CA ALA A 62 9.58 -3.27 -10.37
C ALA A 62 10.62 -2.42 -9.62
N ILE A 63 11.76 -3.01 -9.24
CA ILE A 63 12.88 -2.29 -8.62
C ILE A 63 13.48 -1.27 -9.59
N ILE A 64 13.75 -1.69 -10.84
CA ILE A 64 14.27 -0.80 -11.89
C ILE A 64 13.31 0.38 -12.09
N GLY A 65 12.02 0.09 -12.25
CA GLY A 65 11.00 1.13 -12.41
C GLY A 65 10.90 2.07 -11.21
N ALA A 66 11.05 1.56 -9.99
CA ALA A 66 11.07 2.39 -8.79
C ALA A 66 12.30 3.31 -8.74
N LEU A 67 13.49 2.84 -9.11
CA LEU A 67 14.70 3.67 -9.17
C LEU A 67 14.57 4.79 -10.23
N ILE A 68 13.95 4.49 -11.36
CA ILE A 68 13.66 5.50 -12.39
C ILE A 68 12.58 6.48 -11.90
N LEU A 69 11.56 6.00 -11.18
CA LEU A 69 10.53 6.86 -10.58
C LEU A 69 11.13 7.85 -9.58
N GLU A 70 12.06 7.40 -8.73
CA GLU A 70 12.77 8.26 -7.76
C GLU A 70 13.80 9.20 -8.45
N GLY A 71 14.03 9.05 -9.76
CA GLY A 71 15.02 9.84 -10.49
C GLY A 71 16.47 9.48 -10.18
N LEU A 72 16.71 8.31 -9.57
CA LEU A 72 18.05 7.81 -9.26
C LEU A 72 18.73 7.19 -10.48
N ALA A 73 17.95 6.68 -11.44
CA ALA A 73 18.43 6.12 -12.69
C ALA A 73 17.64 6.68 -13.88
N ASP A 74 18.31 6.88 -15.00
CA ASP A 74 17.68 7.29 -16.27
C ASP A 74 17.36 6.11 -17.20
N SER A 75 17.83 4.92 -16.83
CA SER A 75 17.77 3.72 -17.66
C SER A 75 17.90 2.46 -16.82
N GLU A 76 17.45 1.35 -17.41
CA GLU A 76 17.59 0.02 -16.81
C GLU A 76 19.06 -0.34 -16.52
N ALA A 77 19.97 -0.02 -17.44
CA ALA A 77 21.39 -0.33 -17.28
C ALA A 77 21.99 0.40 -16.06
N VAL A 78 21.65 1.67 -15.87
CA VAL A 78 22.09 2.45 -14.69
C VAL A 78 21.47 1.89 -13.41
N ALA A 79 20.17 1.60 -13.41
CA ALA A 79 19.47 1.03 -12.27
C ALA A 79 20.09 -0.30 -11.81
N ILE A 80 20.37 -1.21 -12.75
CA ILE A 80 21.04 -2.49 -12.46
C ILE A 80 22.45 -2.25 -11.91
N GLY A 81 23.21 -1.34 -12.52
CA GLY A 81 24.56 -0.99 -12.08
C GLY A 81 24.61 -0.51 -10.63
N MET A 82 23.67 0.35 -10.22
CA MET A 82 23.56 0.84 -8.83
C MET A 82 23.27 -0.30 -7.84
N VAL A 83 22.37 -1.21 -8.21
CA VAL A 83 22.04 -2.38 -7.38
C VAL A 83 23.25 -3.30 -7.24
N GLU A 84 23.95 -3.58 -8.34
CA GLU A 84 25.14 -4.45 -8.33
C GLU A 84 26.35 -3.80 -7.63
N ALA A 85 26.41 -2.47 -7.59
CA ALA A 85 27.39 -1.71 -6.81
C ALA A 85 27.09 -1.67 -5.31
N GLY A 86 25.91 -2.15 -4.87
CA GLY A 86 25.51 -2.14 -3.46
C GLY A 86 25.05 -0.78 -2.95
N GLU A 87 24.60 0.11 -3.85
CA GLU A 87 24.11 1.45 -3.47
C GLU A 87 22.66 1.43 -2.98
N ILE A 88 21.91 0.39 -3.36
CA ILE A 88 20.49 0.20 -3.05
C ILE A 88 20.33 -0.99 -2.11
N ASP A 89 19.59 -0.77 -1.03
CA ASP A 89 19.22 -1.81 -0.09
C ASP A 89 17.80 -2.30 -0.32
N PHE A 90 17.57 -3.56 0.06
CA PHE A 90 16.26 -4.21 -0.03
C PHE A 90 15.81 -4.71 1.33
N ALA A 91 14.53 -4.53 1.64
CA ALA A 91 13.93 -5.15 2.81
C ALA A 91 12.50 -5.64 2.53
N PRO A 92 12.06 -6.73 3.18
CA PRO A 92 10.66 -7.11 3.20
C PRO A 92 9.77 -5.99 3.74
N CYS A 93 8.65 -5.72 3.08
CA CYS A 93 7.63 -4.81 3.62
C CYS A 93 7.23 -5.20 5.05
N HIS A 94 7.14 -6.51 5.34
CA HIS A 94 6.74 -7.03 6.65
C HIS A 94 7.67 -6.64 7.81
N HIS A 95 8.94 -6.28 7.54
CA HIS A 95 9.88 -5.81 8.56
C HIS A 95 9.70 -4.32 8.91
N HIS A 96 8.90 -3.60 8.13
CA HIS A 96 8.66 -2.16 8.23
C HIS A 96 7.16 -1.85 8.38
N ASP A 97 6.41 -2.76 9.01
CA ASP A 97 4.95 -2.65 9.20
C ASP A 97 4.16 -2.38 7.91
N THR A 98 4.71 -2.78 6.78
CA THR A 98 4.17 -2.49 5.45
C THR A 98 3.78 -3.79 4.75
N VAL A 99 2.87 -3.72 3.80
CA VAL A 99 2.57 -4.79 2.85
C VAL A 99 2.41 -4.19 1.45
N GLY A 100 2.75 -4.98 0.44
CA GLY A 100 2.61 -4.58 -0.97
C GLY A 100 2.14 -5.77 -1.81
N PRO A 101 1.17 -5.60 -2.72
CA PRO A 101 0.70 -6.69 -3.56
C PRO A 101 1.73 -7.04 -4.64
N MET A 102 1.79 -8.33 -5.00
CA MET A 102 2.60 -8.85 -6.11
C MET A 102 4.11 -8.64 -5.88
N ALA A 103 4.82 -7.87 -6.73
CA ALA A 103 6.21 -7.49 -6.44
C ALA A 103 6.31 -6.67 -5.14
N GLY A 104 5.26 -5.91 -4.81
CA GLY A 104 5.14 -5.13 -3.58
C GLY A 104 6.16 -4.03 -3.42
N VAL A 105 6.81 -3.60 -4.51
CA VAL A 105 7.88 -2.60 -4.44
C VAL A 105 7.33 -1.26 -3.95
N THR A 106 7.97 -0.72 -2.92
CA THR A 106 7.66 0.61 -2.38
C THR A 106 8.97 1.39 -2.21
N SER A 107 9.06 2.56 -2.85
CA SER A 107 10.19 3.49 -2.77
C SER A 107 9.88 4.72 -1.92
N SER A 108 10.89 5.53 -1.60
CA SER A 108 10.80 6.63 -0.64
C SER A 108 9.75 7.69 -0.95
N SER A 109 9.58 8.07 -2.22
CA SER A 109 8.62 9.10 -2.62
C SER A 109 7.19 8.58 -2.78
N MET A 110 7.00 7.26 -2.87
CA MET A 110 5.68 6.67 -3.09
C MET A 110 4.70 7.02 -1.99
N LYS A 111 3.45 7.27 -2.39
CA LYS A 111 2.35 7.47 -1.45
C LYS A 111 1.85 6.13 -0.92
N VAL A 112 1.55 6.12 0.38
CA VAL A 112 1.07 4.94 1.11
C VAL A 112 -0.15 5.29 1.94
N TYR A 113 -1.11 4.37 2.00
CA TYR A 113 -2.20 4.41 2.96
C TYR A 113 -1.66 4.17 4.37
N ILE A 114 -2.23 4.87 5.35
CA ILE A 114 -1.90 4.76 6.77
C ILE A 114 -3.09 4.13 7.49
N ILE A 115 -2.93 2.91 7.97
CA ILE A 115 -3.93 2.25 8.81
C ILE A 115 -3.48 2.34 10.26
N GLU A 116 -4.37 2.80 11.13
CA GLU A 116 -4.23 2.72 12.58
C GLU A 116 -5.14 1.63 13.13
N ASN A 117 -4.59 0.69 13.88
CA ASN A 117 -5.38 -0.21 14.70
C ASN A 117 -5.73 0.49 16.01
N THR A 118 -6.85 1.21 16.03
CA THR A 118 -7.27 2.04 17.18
C THR A 118 -7.49 1.26 18.49
N THR A 119 -7.64 -0.07 18.42
CA THR A 119 -7.73 -0.93 19.62
C THR A 119 -6.38 -1.11 20.32
N HIS A 120 -5.29 -1.25 19.55
CA HIS A 120 -3.97 -1.62 20.08
C HIS A 120 -2.87 -0.57 19.83
N GLY A 121 -3.18 0.50 19.08
CA GLY A 121 -2.31 1.64 18.84
C GLY A 121 -1.19 1.42 17.81
N ASN A 122 -1.14 0.26 17.16
CA ASN A 122 -0.15 -0.03 16.11
C ASN A 122 -0.61 0.46 14.73
N PHE A 123 0.35 0.70 13.83
CA PHE A 123 0.12 1.16 12.47
C PHE A 123 0.50 0.09 11.45
N ALA A 124 -0.08 0.18 10.25
CA ALA A 124 0.39 -0.56 9.09
C ALA A 124 0.19 0.25 7.80
N TYR A 125 0.99 -0.07 6.78
CA TYR A 125 1.06 0.71 5.55
C TYR A 125 0.93 -0.16 4.30
N SER A 126 0.46 0.45 3.21
CA SER A 126 0.53 -0.13 1.88
C SER A 126 0.54 0.96 0.83
N ASN A 127 1.28 0.77 -0.26
CA ASN A 127 1.28 1.68 -1.41
C ASN A 127 -0.12 1.79 -2.07
N LEU A 128 -0.28 2.78 -2.96
CA LEU A 128 -1.53 2.98 -3.72
C LEU A 128 -1.66 1.95 -4.86
N ASN A 129 -2.91 1.60 -5.22
CA ASN A 129 -3.17 0.61 -6.27
C ASN A 129 -3.21 1.25 -7.66
N GLU A 130 -2.37 0.78 -8.58
CA GLU A 130 -2.27 1.28 -9.96
C GLU A 130 -3.40 0.79 -10.91
N GLY A 131 -4.17 -0.21 -10.46
CA GLY A 131 -5.19 -0.91 -11.23
C GLY A 131 -4.70 -2.18 -11.93
N TYR A 132 -5.36 -2.53 -13.04
CA TYR A 132 -5.04 -3.66 -13.90
C TYR A 132 -4.19 -3.24 -15.10
N GLY A 133 -3.64 -4.23 -15.82
CA GLY A 133 -2.90 -4.02 -17.06
C GLY A 133 -1.39 -3.91 -16.83
N LYS A 134 -0.74 -3.00 -17.56
CA LYS A 134 0.69 -2.71 -17.39
C LYS A 134 0.88 -1.83 -16.16
N VAL A 135 1.47 -2.40 -15.12
CA VAL A 135 1.65 -1.76 -13.80
C VAL A 135 2.98 -2.21 -13.19
N LEU A 136 3.55 -1.38 -12.33
CA LEU A 136 4.84 -1.61 -11.68
C LEU A 136 4.81 -2.83 -10.77
N ARG A 137 3.70 -3.08 -10.07
CA ARG A 137 3.56 -4.28 -9.23
C ARG A 137 3.68 -5.61 -10.01
N TYR A 138 3.59 -5.60 -11.35
CA TYR A 138 3.87 -6.74 -12.23
C TYR A 138 5.23 -6.64 -12.96
N GLY A 139 6.04 -5.63 -12.62
CA GLY A 139 7.38 -5.41 -13.18
C GLY A 139 7.44 -4.54 -14.42
N ALA A 140 6.34 -3.89 -14.83
CA ALA A 140 6.34 -2.98 -15.97
C ALA A 140 6.79 -1.57 -15.57
N TYR A 141 7.61 -0.91 -16.39
CA TYR A 141 8.15 0.43 -16.12
C TYR A 141 8.29 1.30 -17.38
N SER A 142 7.41 1.11 -18.37
CA SER A 142 7.34 2.02 -19.52
C SER A 142 6.93 3.43 -19.10
N GLU A 143 7.17 4.44 -19.94
CA GLU A 143 6.82 5.84 -19.63
C GLU A 143 5.36 6.02 -19.22
N GLU A 144 4.41 5.30 -19.82
CA GLU A 144 3.00 5.32 -19.41
C GLU A 144 2.79 4.88 -17.94
N VAL A 145 3.53 3.86 -17.49
CA VAL A 145 3.45 3.35 -16.11
C VAL A 145 4.07 4.37 -15.16
N LEU A 146 5.24 4.90 -15.49
CA LEU A 146 5.92 5.90 -14.68
C LEU A 146 5.12 7.21 -14.59
N ALA A 147 4.52 7.66 -15.69
CA ALA A 147 3.65 8.84 -15.71
C ALA A 147 2.41 8.65 -14.82
N LYS A 148 1.79 7.46 -14.85
CA LYS A 148 0.69 7.12 -13.95
C LYS A 148 1.13 7.14 -12.48
N LEU A 149 2.29 6.56 -12.15
CA LEU A 149 2.83 6.57 -10.79
C LEU A 149 3.14 8.00 -10.30
N ARG A 150 3.74 8.84 -11.16
CA ARG A 150 3.96 10.27 -10.84
C ARG A 150 2.63 10.99 -10.58
N TRP A 151 1.62 10.79 -11.44
CA TRP A 151 0.28 11.35 -11.20
C TRP A 151 -0.35 10.85 -9.89
N MET A 152 -0.20 9.56 -9.58
CA MET A 152 -0.67 8.99 -8.32
C MET A 152 0.05 9.62 -7.11
N ASN A 153 1.36 9.86 -7.21
CA ASN A 153 2.16 10.46 -6.13
C ASN A 153 1.93 11.96 -5.95
N GLU A 154 1.80 12.71 -7.04
CA GLU A 154 1.79 14.18 -7.04
C GLU A 154 0.38 14.77 -7.03
N LYS A 155 -0.63 14.02 -7.48
CA LYS A 155 -2.01 14.50 -7.62
C LYS A 155 -2.99 13.69 -6.79
N MET A 156 -3.10 12.39 -7.05
CA MET A 156 -4.10 11.55 -6.38
C MET A 156 -3.82 11.42 -4.88
N GLY A 157 -2.58 11.06 -4.51
CA GLY A 157 -2.19 10.84 -3.12
C GLY A 157 -2.40 12.05 -2.22
N PRO A 158 -1.92 13.26 -2.60
CA PRO A 158 -2.17 14.49 -1.83
C PRO A 158 -3.66 14.81 -1.69
N LEU A 159 -4.45 14.66 -2.76
CA LEU A 159 -5.90 14.87 -2.68
C LEU A 159 -6.58 13.88 -1.72
N LEU A 160 -6.17 12.61 -1.73
CA LEU A 160 -6.67 11.61 -0.78
C LEU A 160 -6.23 11.91 0.66
N ALA A 161 -4.99 12.38 0.86
CA ALA A 161 -4.50 12.81 2.17
C ALA A 161 -5.36 13.95 2.73
N ASP A 162 -5.60 14.99 1.92
CA ASP A 162 -6.45 16.14 2.29
C ASP A 162 -7.89 15.69 2.58
N SER A 163 -8.42 14.76 1.78
CA SER A 163 -9.77 14.21 1.96
C SER A 163 -9.92 13.51 3.33
N LEU A 164 -8.95 12.65 3.67
CA LEU A 164 -8.98 11.86 4.91
C LEU A 164 -8.69 12.72 6.15
N SER A 165 -7.84 13.75 6.04
CA SER A 165 -7.54 14.68 7.13
C SER A 165 -8.78 15.42 7.68
N ASN A 166 -9.85 15.52 6.88
CA ASN A 166 -11.11 16.16 7.24
C ASN A 166 -12.18 15.16 7.70
N SER A 167 -11.79 13.95 8.12
CA SER A 167 -12.68 12.85 8.50
C SER A 167 -12.21 12.15 9.77
N GLU A 168 -13.09 11.31 10.35
CA GLU A 168 -12.73 10.37 11.43
C GLU A 168 -12.04 9.10 10.89
N GLY A 169 -11.69 9.07 9.60
CA GLY A 169 -11.16 7.90 8.92
C GLY A 169 -12.23 6.92 8.43
N ILE A 170 -11.79 5.84 7.80
CA ILE A 170 -12.66 4.79 7.25
C ILE A 170 -12.40 3.48 8.00
N ASP A 171 -13.43 2.90 8.61
CA ASP A 171 -13.34 1.59 9.27
C ASP A 171 -13.27 0.47 8.22
N ILE A 172 -12.06 -0.03 7.96
CA ILE A 172 -11.81 -1.01 6.90
C ILE A 172 -12.40 -2.37 7.26
N ARG A 173 -12.48 -2.71 8.57
CA ARG A 173 -13.12 -3.95 9.02
C ARG A 173 -14.62 -3.93 8.76
N ALA A 174 -15.28 -2.81 9.06
CA ALA A 174 -16.70 -2.63 8.76
C ALA A 174 -16.97 -2.66 7.24
N LEU A 175 -16.14 -1.97 6.45
CA LEU A 175 -16.21 -2.00 4.99
C LEU A 175 -16.08 -3.44 4.45
N LEU A 176 -15.08 -4.18 4.92
CA LEU A 176 -14.86 -5.57 4.50
C LEU A 176 -16.04 -6.47 4.91
N SER A 177 -16.60 -6.29 6.10
CA SER A 177 -17.78 -7.04 6.55
C SER A 177 -18.99 -6.82 5.64
N GLU A 178 -19.21 -5.60 5.13
CA GLU A 178 -20.28 -5.32 4.17
C GLU A 178 -19.96 -5.93 2.79
N ALA A 179 -18.71 -5.77 2.32
CA ALA A 179 -18.26 -6.31 1.03
C ALA A 179 -18.39 -7.84 0.95
N LEU A 180 -18.09 -8.56 2.03
CA LEU A 180 -18.25 -10.02 2.12
C LEU A 180 -19.72 -10.44 1.90
N HIS A 181 -20.67 -9.68 2.46
CA HIS A 181 -22.11 -9.91 2.22
C HIS A 181 -22.57 -9.54 0.79
N MET A 182 -21.72 -8.85 0.02
CA MET A 182 -21.95 -8.48 -1.38
C MET A 182 -21.18 -9.39 -2.36
N GLY A 183 -20.61 -10.50 -1.87
CA GLY A 183 -19.96 -11.53 -2.67
C GLY A 183 -18.50 -11.25 -3.06
N ASP A 184 -17.86 -10.28 -2.41
CA ASP A 184 -16.40 -10.14 -2.43
C ASP A 184 -15.74 -11.11 -1.44
N GLU A 185 -14.42 -11.32 -1.55
CA GLU A 185 -13.62 -12.09 -0.58
C GLU A 185 -12.41 -11.32 -0.01
N GLY A 186 -12.15 -10.10 -0.47
CA GLY A 186 -11.11 -9.23 0.09
C GLY A 186 -9.69 -9.46 -0.45
N HIS A 187 -9.51 -10.26 -1.50
CA HIS A 187 -8.22 -10.54 -2.13
C HIS A 187 -8.29 -10.51 -3.67
N ASN A 188 -8.92 -11.49 -4.32
CA ASN A 188 -9.09 -11.53 -5.78
C ASN A 188 -10.25 -10.67 -6.25
N ARG A 189 -11.38 -10.75 -5.55
CA ARG A 189 -12.63 -10.05 -5.88
C ARG A 189 -12.88 -8.99 -4.82
N ASN A 190 -12.69 -7.74 -5.24
CA ASN A 190 -12.85 -6.54 -4.40
C ASN A 190 -13.81 -5.51 -5.04
N LYS A 191 -14.75 -5.96 -5.89
CA LYS A 191 -15.58 -5.04 -6.67
C LYS A 191 -16.56 -4.28 -5.77
N ALA A 192 -17.24 -4.98 -4.87
CA ALA A 192 -18.14 -4.35 -3.91
C ALA A 192 -17.37 -3.46 -2.94
N GLY A 193 -16.27 -3.97 -2.37
CA GLY A 193 -15.41 -3.21 -1.46
C GLY A 193 -14.84 -1.95 -2.08
N SER A 194 -14.41 -1.99 -3.36
CA SER A 194 -13.90 -0.80 -4.06
C SER A 194 -14.99 0.24 -4.31
N LEU A 195 -16.23 -0.17 -4.59
CA LEU A 195 -17.37 0.74 -4.71
C LEU A 195 -17.80 1.33 -3.35
N LEU A 196 -17.78 0.53 -2.28
CA LEU A 196 -18.02 1.01 -0.91
C LEU A 196 -16.94 2.00 -0.48
N PHE A 197 -15.68 1.74 -0.85
CA PHE A 197 -14.56 2.64 -0.61
C PHE A 197 -14.73 3.97 -1.32
N LEU A 198 -15.06 3.94 -2.62
CA LEU A 198 -15.40 5.14 -3.38
C LEU A 198 -16.58 5.90 -2.75
N LYS A 199 -17.65 5.21 -2.36
CA LYS A 199 -18.83 5.83 -1.70
C LYS A 199 -18.43 6.59 -0.44
N GLN A 200 -17.50 6.06 0.36
CA GLN A 200 -17.03 6.73 1.58
C GLN A 200 -16.09 7.91 1.29
N LEU A 201 -15.20 7.79 0.29
CA LEU A 201 -14.27 8.85 -0.09
C LEU A 201 -14.93 10.00 -0.86
N ALA A 202 -15.93 9.74 -1.70
CA ALA A 202 -16.56 10.72 -2.58
C ALA A 202 -17.01 12.02 -1.88
N PRO A 203 -17.74 11.97 -0.75
CA PRO A 203 -18.13 13.19 -0.03
C PRO A 203 -16.96 13.91 0.64
N LEU A 204 -15.84 13.22 0.91
CA LEU A 204 -14.63 13.83 1.45
C LEU A 204 -13.86 14.56 0.35
N ILE A 205 -13.66 13.89 -0.79
CA ILE A 205 -13.01 14.44 -1.98
C ILE A 205 -13.72 15.69 -2.49
N SER A 206 -15.06 15.69 -2.50
CA SER A 206 -15.83 16.85 -3.00
C SER A 206 -15.58 18.13 -2.21
N ARG A 207 -15.24 18.01 -0.91
CA ARG A 207 -15.00 19.12 0.01
C ARG A 207 -13.56 19.65 -0.01
N VAL A 208 -12.61 18.93 -0.61
CA VAL A 208 -11.22 19.38 -0.72
C VAL A 208 -11.14 20.62 -1.61
N SER A 209 -10.27 21.58 -1.26
CA SER A 209 -9.98 22.73 -2.12
C SER A 209 -9.01 22.32 -3.24
N ALA A 210 -9.56 21.77 -4.32
CA ALA A 210 -8.83 21.33 -5.51
C ALA A 210 -9.67 21.58 -6.76
N ALA A 211 -9.03 21.57 -7.94
CA ALA A 211 -9.71 21.70 -9.22
C ALA A 211 -10.74 20.59 -9.42
N ASP A 212 -11.93 20.94 -9.92
CA ASP A 212 -13.02 19.97 -10.12
C ASP A 212 -12.67 18.85 -11.10
N ASP A 213 -11.85 19.17 -12.12
CA ASP A 213 -11.32 18.19 -13.06
C ASP A 213 -10.45 17.13 -12.36
N LEU A 214 -9.57 17.55 -11.45
CA LEU A 214 -8.75 16.61 -10.67
C LEU A 214 -9.62 15.73 -9.75
N LYS A 215 -10.61 16.31 -9.06
CA LYS A 215 -11.55 15.54 -8.23
C LYS A 215 -12.28 14.49 -9.06
N SER A 216 -12.80 14.89 -10.22
CA SER A 216 -13.48 14.00 -11.16
C SER A 216 -12.58 12.85 -11.63
N GLN A 217 -11.35 13.15 -12.03
CA GLN A 217 -10.36 12.14 -12.45
C GLN A 217 -10.05 11.13 -11.34
N VAL A 218 -9.87 11.58 -10.10
CA VAL A 218 -9.60 10.67 -8.97
C VAL A 218 -10.81 9.79 -8.67
N LEU A 219 -12.03 10.35 -8.66
CA LEU A 219 -13.25 9.57 -8.46
C LEU A 219 -13.43 8.51 -9.55
N GLN A 220 -13.20 8.89 -10.80
CA GLN A 220 -13.27 7.98 -11.94
C GLN A 220 -12.21 6.87 -11.84
N PHE A 221 -10.95 7.22 -11.53
CA PHE A 221 -9.87 6.26 -11.34
C PHE A 221 -10.20 5.24 -10.25
N LEU A 222 -10.73 5.68 -9.10
CA LEU A 222 -11.13 4.80 -8.01
C LEU A 222 -12.33 3.91 -8.39
N GLY A 223 -13.29 4.43 -9.15
CA GLY A 223 -14.51 3.70 -9.55
C GLY A 223 -14.28 2.64 -10.63
N ASP A 224 -13.41 2.93 -11.58
CA ASP A 224 -13.05 2.00 -12.66
C ASP A 224 -12.15 0.87 -12.16
N ASN A 225 -11.32 1.15 -11.16
CA ASN A 225 -10.44 0.16 -10.57
C ASN A 225 -11.17 -0.73 -9.55
N ALA A 226 -11.43 -1.98 -9.93
CA ALA A 226 -12.04 -2.99 -9.04
C ALA A 226 -11.13 -3.45 -7.87
N LEU A 227 -9.90 -2.91 -7.77
CA LEU A 227 -8.93 -3.19 -6.72
C LEU A 227 -8.58 -1.96 -5.89
N SER A 228 -9.32 -0.85 -6.00
CA SER A 228 -9.03 0.40 -5.28
C SER A 228 -8.91 0.21 -3.76
N VAL A 229 -9.69 -0.71 -3.19
CA VAL A 229 -9.67 -0.99 -1.74
C VAL A 229 -8.69 -2.09 -1.33
N LEU A 230 -8.06 -2.80 -2.28
CA LEU A 230 -7.20 -3.96 -1.98
C LEU A 230 -6.05 -3.59 -1.03
N ASN A 231 -5.33 -2.52 -1.35
CA ASN A 231 -4.17 -2.07 -0.58
C ASN A 231 -4.55 -1.64 0.85
N PRO A 232 -5.61 -0.82 1.07
CA PRO A 232 -6.17 -0.59 2.41
C PRO A 232 -6.54 -1.86 3.16
N VAL A 233 -7.17 -2.84 2.50
CA VAL A 233 -7.54 -4.14 3.11
C VAL A 233 -6.31 -4.93 3.52
N MET A 234 -5.27 -4.99 2.68
CA MET A 234 -4.02 -5.66 3.01
C MET A 234 -3.35 -5.04 4.25
N ALA A 235 -3.25 -3.70 4.29
CA ALA A 235 -2.68 -2.99 5.44
C ALA A 235 -3.54 -3.18 6.71
N ALA A 236 -4.87 -3.19 6.58
CA ALA A 236 -5.77 -3.50 7.67
C ALA A 236 -5.49 -4.90 8.24
N CYS A 237 -5.43 -5.93 7.40
CA CYS A 237 -5.08 -7.28 7.84
C CYS A 237 -3.70 -7.34 8.51
N LYS A 238 -2.69 -6.64 7.98
CA LYS A 238 -1.36 -6.54 8.61
C LYS A 238 -1.42 -5.89 9.98
N SER A 239 -2.24 -4.85 10.18
CA SER A 239 -2.38 -4.19 11.49
C SER A 239 -3.10 -5.05 12.54
N MET A 240 -3.85 -6.06 12.10
CA MET A 240 -4.59 -6.99 12.97
C MET A 240 -3.76 -8.22 13.35
N ALA A 241 -2.71 -8.53 12.60
CA ALA A 241 -1.92 -9.76 12.68
C ALA A 241 -0.58 -9.58 13.42
#